data_AF-A0A164ZMT8-F1
#
_entry.id   AF-A0A164ZMT8-F1
#
_cell.length_a   1.000
_cell.length_b   1.000
_cell.length_c   1.000
_cell.angle_alpha   90.00
_cell.angle_beta   90.00
_cell.angle_gamma   90.00
#
_symmetry.space_group_name_H-M   'P 1'
#
loop_
_entity.id
_entity.type
_entity.pdbx_description
1 polymer ?
#
loop_
_entity_poly.entity_id
_entity_poly.type
_entity_poly.pdbx_seq_one_letter_code
_entity_poly.pdbx_strand_id
1 'polypeptide(L)'
;MMTEIVNNQSIPISAGKAFQDGDETARTLDELLIRYLNLLDQYQAVQAELAQQLSSGYLSLAQANSSTQHNIRYGQDYYDARMQALRTVSVKNEAQETSKFKVIKSSEYSGVDVRKSEPEKTRSSLELAGDGNESREEKEKETESRPKTKSNDPLRWFGILVPPALRAAQGHFARAVDASVPEMVNIIREIESLETEIQSVRKAAKTTS
;
A
#
# COMPACT_ATOMS: atom_id res chain seq x y z
N MET A 1 40.72 -71.18 36.99
CA MET A 1 39.55 -70.57 36.34
C MET A 1 39.37 -69.18 36.92
N MET A 2 39.85 -68.16 36.20
CA MET A 2 39.67 -66.75 36.55
C MET A 2 38.71 -66.17 35.51
N THR A 3 37.53 -65.75 35.94
CA THR A 3 36.57 -65.01 35.13
C THR A 3 36.67 -63.53 35.50
N GLU A 4 37.28 -62.74 34.63
CA GLU A 4 37.24 -61.28 34.69
C GLU A 4 35.83 -60.80 34.31
N ILE A 5 35.20 -60.07 35.24
CA ILE A 5 33.98 -59.32 34.99
C ILE A 5 34.41 -57.95 34.45
N VAL A 6 34.30 -57.76 33.14
CA VAL A 6 34.50 -56.45 32.51
C VAL A 6 33.30 -55.56 32.87
N ASN A 7 33.56 -54.61 33.77
CA ASN A 7 32.64 -53.58 34.22
C ASN A 7 32.47 -52.53 33.11
N ASN A 8 31.34 -52.59 32.39
CA ASN A 8 31.00 -51.65 31.33
C ASN A 8 30.41 -50.36 31.93
N GLN A 9 31.28 -49.42 32.32
CA GLN A 9 30.84 -48.09 32.74
C GLN A 9 30.30 -47.30 31.55
N SER A 10 28.99 -47.04 31.58
CA SER A 10 28.31 -46.13 30.65
C SER A 10 28.87 -44.70 30.76
N ILE A 11 29.37 -44.19 29.64
CA ILE A 11 29.79 -42.79 29.48
C ILE A 11 28.54 -41.89 29.49
N PRO A 12 28.55 -40.72 30.15
CA PRO A 12 27.37 -39.86 30.24
C PRO A 12 27.06 -39.18 28.89
N ILE A 13 25.88 -39.50 28.34
CA ILE A 13 25.32 -38.94 27.09
C ILE A 13 25.06 -37.40 27.17
N SER A 14 25.11 -36.83 28.38
CA SER A 14 24.73 -35.43 28.65
C SER A 14 25.63 -34.37 28.02
N ALA A 15 26.91 -34.65 27.78
CA ALA A 15 27.83 -33.66 27.20
C ALA A 15 27.64 -33.49 25.68
N GLY A 16 27.20 -34.55 24.98
CA GLY A 16 26.94 -34.49 23.54
C GLY A 16 25.72 -33.65 23.18
N LYS A 17 24.72 -33.57 24.07
CA LYS A 17 23.48 -32.85 23.82
C LYS A 17 23.66 -31.32 23.89
N ALA A 18 24.37 -30.82 24.90
CA ALA A 18 24.64 -29.38 25.02
C ALA A 18 25.52 -28.83 23.87
N PHE A 19 26.42 -29.65 23.34
CA PHE A 19 27.22 -29.30 22.16
C PHE A 19 26.38 -29.27 20.87
N GLN A 20 25.41 -30.18 20.73
CA GLN A 20 24.49 -30.21 19.59
C GLN A 20 23.49 -29.05 19.62
N ASP A 21 22.97 -28.69 20.81
CA ASP A 21 22.03 -27.57 20.97
C ASP A 21 22.68 -26.22 20.57
N GLY A 22 23.97 -26.03 20.88
CA GLY A 22 24.73 -24.84 20.45
C GLY A 22 24.88 -24.74 18.94
N ASP A 23 25.28 -25.84 18.28
CA ASP A 23 25.43 -25.88 16.82
C ASP A 23 24.09 -25.72 16.08
N GLU A 24 23.00 -26.26 16.63
CA GLU A 24 21.64 -26.09 16.07
C GLU A 24 21.14 -24.64 16.19
N THR A 25 21.38 -23.98 17.32
CA THR A 25 21.03 -22.55 17.47
C THR A 25 21.86 -21.65 16.55
N ALA A 26 23.12 -22.00 16.28
CA ALA A 26 23.95 -21.28 15.33
C ALA A 26 23.43 -21.43 13.89
N ARG A 27 23.09 -22.65 13.46
CA ARG A 27 22.52 -22.90 12.13
C ARG A 27 21.20 -22.18 11.90
N THR A 28 20.30 -22.23 12.88
CA THR A 28 19.01 -21.52 12.79
C THR A 28 19.20 -20.01 12.73
N LEU A 29 20.14 -19.44 13.49
CA LEU A 29 20.48 -18.02 13.39
C LEU A 29 21.02 -17.65 12.00
N ASP A 30 21.94 -18.45 11.46
CA ASP A 30 22.49 -18.23 10.12
C ASP A 30 21.40 -18.27 9.04
N GLU A 31 20.47 -19.23 9.12
CA GLU A 31 19.32 -19.31 8.21
C GLU A 31 18.42 -18.07 8.28
N LEU A 32 18.12 -17.57 9.48
CA LEU A 32 17.34 -16.35 9.67
C LEU A 32 18.07 -15.11 9.14
N LEU A 33 19.39 -15.01 9.32
CA LEU A 33 20.19 -13.92 8.79
C LEU A 33 20.24 -13.95 7.26
N ILE A 34 20.35 -15.13 6.64
CA ILE A 34 20.27 -15.27 5.19
C ILE A 34 18.92 -14.77 4.67
N ARG A 35 17.81 -15.16 5.33
CA ARG A 35 16.48 -14.70 4.94
C ARG A 35 16.34 -13.18 5.10
N TYR A 36 16.83 -12.62 6.20
CA TYR A 36 16.84 -11.18 6.43
C TYR A 36 17.61 -10.41 5.35
N LEU A 37 18.81 -10.88 4.97
CA LEU A 37 19.60 -10.25 3.91
C LEU A 37 18.89 -10.31 2.55
N ASN A 38 18.23 -11.42 2.23
CA ASN A 38 17.44 -11.54 1.01
C ASN A 38 16.25 -10.57 0.99
N LEU A 39 15.56 -10.38 2.13
CA LEU A 39 14.48 -9.39 2.21
C LEU A 39 14.99 -7.96 2.09
N LEU A 40 16.17 -7.67 2.63
CA LEU A 40 16.78 -6.36 2.49
C LEU A 40 17.13 -6.04 1.03
N ASP A 41 17.64 -7.01 0.27
CA ASP A 41 17.90 -6.88 -1.16
C ASP A 41 16.59 -6.63 -1.95
N GLN A 42 15.54 -7.39 -1.65
CA GLN A 42 14.21 -7.19 -2.24
C GLN A 42 13.65 -5.80 -1.91
N TYR A 43 13.78 -5.35 -0.65
CA TYR A 43 13.37 -4.03 -0.23
C TYR A 43 14.07 -2.94 -1.05
N GLN A 44 15.40 -3.04 -1.22
CA GLN A 44 16.17 -2.09 -2.01
C GLN A 44 15.75 -2.08 -3.49
N ALA A 45 15.47 -3.26 -4.07
CA ALA A 45 14.98 -3.37 -5.44
C ALA A 45 13.62 -2.68 -5.63
N VAL A 46 12.66 -2.94 -4.72
CA VAL A 46 11.33 -2.30 -4.77
C VAL A 46 11.43 -0.80 -4.51
N GLN A 47 12.31 -0.36 -3.61
CA GLN A 47 12.55 1.06 -3.36
C GLN A 47 13.09 1.77 -4.62
N ALA A 48 13.99 1.13 -5.35
CA ALA A 48 14.52 1.65 -6.61
C ALA A 48 13.42 1.76 -7.69
N GLU A 49 12.57 0.75 -7.83
CA GLU A 49 11.43 0.81 -8.75
C GLU A 49 10.46 1.93 -8.36
N LEU A 50 10.12 2.06 -7.07
CA LEU A 50 9.25 3.13 -6.57
C LEU A 50 9.84 4.51 -6.89
N ALA A 51 11.13 4.71 -6.66
CA ALA A 51 11.82 5.96 -6.97
C ALA A 51 11.79 6.27 -8.48
N GLN A 52 11.95 5.25 -9.33
CA GLN A 52 11.87 5.39 -10.78
C GLN A 52 10.45 5.79 -11.24
N GLN A 53 9.41 5.15 -10.70
CA GLN A 53 8.02 5.50 -11.03
C GLN A 53 7.68 6.92 -10.58
N LEU A 54 8.04 7.29 -9.35
CA LEU A 54 7.78 8.63 -8.82
C LEU A 54 8.52 9.71 -9.62
N SER A 55 9.81 9.53 -9.89
CA SER A 55 10.59 10.51 -10.68
C SER A 55 10.02 10.68 -12.09
N SER A 56 9.67 9.58 -12.78
CA SER A 56 9.05 9.62 -14.11
C SER A 56 7.67 10.29 -14.08
N GLY A 57 6.88 10.02 -13.04
CA GLY A 57 5.59 10.64 -12.81
C GLY A 57 5.69 12.16 -12.58
N TYR A 58 6.59 12.61 -11.71
CA TYR A 58 6.81 14.03 -11.45
C TYR A 58 7.38 14.78 -12.66
N LEU A 59 8.27 14.15 -13.43
CA LEU A 59 8.81 14.76 -14.63
C LEU A 59 7.73 14.93 -15.70
N SER A 60 6.87 13.92 -15.87
CA SER A 60 5.71 14.00 -16.77
C SER A 60 4.69 15.06 -16.31
N LEU A 61 4.47 15.17 -15.01
CA LEU A 61 3.63 16.23 -14.42
C LEU A 61 4.21 17.62 -14.68
N ALA A 62 5.52 17.80 -14.52
CA ALA A 62 6.20 19.07 -14.80
C ALA A 62 6.10 19.44 -16.28
N GLN A 63 6.26 18.48 -17.19
CA GLN A 63 6.05 18.68 -18.62
C GLN A 63 4.61 19.09 -18.94
N ALA A 64 3.62 18.46 -18.30
CA ALA A 64 2.22 18.84 -18.45
C ALA A 64 1.99 20.29 -17.97
N ASN A 65 2.51 20.66 -16.79
CA ASN A 65 2.40 22.01 -16.26
C ASN A 65 3.07 23.06 -17.18
N SER A 66 4.20 22.74 -17.80
CA SER A 66 4.91 23.65 -18.72
C SER A 66 4.18 23.84 -20.05
N SER A 67 3.56 22.78 -20.59
CA SER A 67 2.87 22.82 -21.88
C SER A 67 1.46 23.45 -21.83
N THR A 68 1.02 23.88 -20.65
CA THR A 68 -0.33 24.46 -20.47
C THR A 68 -0.32 25.94 -20.83
N GLN A 69 -1.13 26.32 -21.83
CA GLN A 69 -1.12 27.68 -22.41
C GLN A 69 -1.61 28.79 -21.45
N HIS A 70 -2.25 28.46 -20.33
CA HIS A 70 -3.05 29.40 -19.54
C HIS A 70 -2.47 29.76 -18.16
N ASN A 71 -1.18 29.50 -17.90
CA ASN A 71 -0.58 29.64 -16.55
C ASN A 71 -1.37 28.92 -15.45
N ILE A 72 -2.10 27.88 -15.85
CA ILE A 72 -2.88 27.02 -14.99
C ILE A 72 -2.02 25.80 -14.68
N ARG A 73 -1.77 25.56 -13.39
CA ARG A 73 -1.09 24.34 -12.94
C ARG A 73 -2.12 23.26 -12.64
N TYR A 74 -1.82 22.02 -12.99
CA TYR A 74 -2.62 20.87 -12.55
C TYR A 74 -2.45 20.73 -11.04
N GLY A 75 -3.52 21.04 -10.30
CA GLY A 75 -3.48 21.11 -8.84
C GLY A 75 -4.85 20.98 -8.21
N GLN A 76 -4.88 21.14 -6.89
CA GLN A 76 -6.06 20.94 -6.06
C GLN A 76 -7.26 21.84 -6.43
N ASP A 77 -6.99 23.00 -7.04
CA ASP A 77 -8.02 23.97 -7.41
C ASP A 77 -9.02 23.41 -8.44
N TYR A 78 -8.65 22.32 -9.13
CA TYR A 78 -9.50 21.64 -10.12
C TYR A 78 -10.17 20.38 -9.57
N TYR A 79 -9.96 20.02 -8.31
CA TYR A 79 -10.58 18.81 -7.76
C TYR A 79 -12.09 18.98 -7.66
N ASP A 80 -12.84 17.99 -8.15
CA ASP A 80 -14.29 17.95 -7.97
C ASP A 80 -14.61 17.78 -6.48
N ALA A 81 -15.56 18.56 -5.95
CA ALA A 81 -16.03 18.44 -4.57
C ALA A 81 -16.57 17.04 -4.23
N ARG A 82 -16.88 16.23 -5.25
CA ARG A 82 -17.33 14.84 -5.15
C ARG A 82 -16.20 13.83 -5.29
N MET A 83 -14.95 14.25 -5.18
CA MET A 83 -13.77 13.39 -5.26
C MET A 83 -13.89 12.19 -4.32
N GLN A 84 -13.72 10.98 -4.89
CA GLN A 84 -13.69 9.73 -4.16
C GLN A 84 -12.38 9.01 -4.42
N ALA A 85 -11.86 8.31 -3.41
CA ALA A 85 -10.66 7.50 -3.55
C ALA A 85 -10.90 6.37 -4.56
N LEU A 86 -10.03 6.27 -5.57
CA LEU A 86 -10.08 5.21 -6.59
C LEU A 86 -9.29 3.97 -6.18
N ARG A 87 -8.36 4.14 -5.25
CA ARG A 87 -7.51 3.10 -4.68
C ARG A 87 -7.70 3.09 -3.18
N THR A 88 -7.91 1.91 -2.64
CA THR A 88 -8.09 1.66 -1.21
C THR A 88 -7.17 0.51 -0.82
N VAL A 89 -6.68 0.51 0.41
CA VAL A 89 -5.82 -0.58 0.90
C VAL A 89 -6.66 -1.50 1.76
N SER A 90 -6.66 -2.79 1.43
CA SER A 90 -7.24 -3.83 2.28
C SER A 90 -6.11 -4.56 2.99
N VAL A 91 -6.21 -4.60 4.31
CA VAL A 91 -5.28 -5.35 5.17
C VAL A 91 -5.97 -6.66 5.51
N LYS A 92 -5.43 -7.77 5.00
CA LYS A 92 -5.89 -9.10 5.41
C LYS A 92 -5.00 -9.58 6.54
N ASN A 93 -5.60 -9.81 7.71
CA ASN A 93 -4.92 -10.46 8.82
C ASN A 93 -5.09 -11.98 8.65
N GLU A 94 -4.09 -12.64 8.08
CA GLU A 94 -3.98 -14.10 8.18
C GLU A 94 -3.50 -14.42 9.60
N ALA A 95 -4.24 -15.29 10.30
CA ALA A 95 -4.14 -15.45 11.76
C ALA A 95 -2.79 -15.97 12.28
N GLN A 96 -1.80 -16.30 11.42
CA GLN A 96 -0.56 -16.90 11.89
C GLN A 96 0.76 -16.39 11.33
N GLU A 97 0.87 -15.54 10.28
CA GLU A 97 2.22 -15.14 9.84
C GLU A 97 2.27 -13.92 8.92
N THR A 98 2.00 -12.72 9.45
CA THR A 98 2.07 -11.40 8.77
C THR A 98 0.80 -10.97 8.01
N SER A 99 0.30 -9.77 8.35
CA SER A 99 -0.82 -9.14 7.60
C SER A 99 -0.35 -8.73 6.22
N LYS A 100 -0.97 -9.25 5.16
CA LYS A 100 -0.67 -8.87 3.78
C LYS A 100 -1.49 -7.66 3.36
N PHE A 101 -0.81 -6.65 2.87
CA PHE A 101 -1.38 -5.45 2.27
C PHE A 101 -1.64 -5.68 0.79
N LYS A 102 -2.88 -5.38 0.36
CA LYS A 102 -3.25 -5.37 -1.06
C LYS A 102 -4.02 -4.10 -1.37
N VAL A 103 -3.66 -3.44 -2.46
CA VAL A 103 -4.45 -2.32 -2.99
C VAL A 103 -5.61 -2.87 -3.83
N ILE A 104 -6.80 -2.36 -3.54
CA ILE A 104 -8.07 -2.69 -4.17
C ILE A 104 -8.61 -1.43 -4.85
N LYS A 105 -9.17 -1.59 -6.05
CA LYS A 105 -9.83 -0.49 -6.77
C LYS A 105 -11.22 -0.26 -6.17
N SER A 106 -11.60 1.00 -5.98
CA SER A 106 -12.87 1.38 -5.32
C SER A 106 -14.14 0.84 -6.01
N SER A 107 -14.09 0.53 -7.32
CA SER A 107 -15.19 -0.13 -8.04
C SER A 107 -15.51 -1.54 -7.55
N GLU A 108 -14.58 -2.19 -6.84
CA GLU A 108 -14.75 -3.53 -6.27
C GLU A 108 -15.39 -3.50 -4.86
N TYR A 109 -15.67 -2.30 -4.33
CA TYR A 109 -16.15 -2.05 -2.96
C TYR A 109 -17.65 -1.75 -2.85
N SER A 110 -18.48 -2.18 -3.81
CA SER A 110 -19.94 -1.97 -3.78
C SER A 110 -20.72 -3.08 -3.05
N GLY A 111 -20.19 -3.58 -1.93
CA GLY A 111 -20.81 -4.71 -1.21
C GLY A 111 -20.44 -4.91 0.25
N VAL A 112 -19.87 -3.93 0.95
CA VAL A 112 -19.68 -4.04 2.41
C VAL A 112 -20.14 -2.76 3.10
N ASP A 113 -21.18 -2.97 3.90
CA ASP A 113 -22.00 -2.06 4.70
C ASP A 113 -21.17 -1.19 5.66
N VAL A 114 -21.19 0.13 5.45
CA VAL A 114 -20.86 1.12 6.49
C VAL A 114 -21.82 2.31 6.35
N ARG A 115 -22.90 2.23 7.12
CA ARG A 115 -23.62 3.32 7.82
C ARG A 115 -23.46 4.72 7.23
N LYS A 116 -24.47 5.07 6.43
CA LYS A 116 -24.87 6.43 6.02
C LYS A 116 -25.06 7.33 7.25
N SER A 117 -24.17 8.29 7.47
CA SER A 117 -24.47 9.49 8.25
C SER A 117 -24.69 10.66 7.28
N GLU A 118 -25.90 11.21 7.31
CA GLU A 118 -26.35 12.38 6.55
C GLU A 118 -25.51 13.62 6.86
N PRO A 119 -25.33 14.55 5.88
CA PRO A 119 -24.77 15.87 6.17
C PRO A 119 -25.89 16.84 6.56
N GLU A 120 -25.78 17.41 7.75
CA GLU A 120 -26.61 18.53 8.18
C GLU A 120 -26.30 19.79 7.35
N LYS A 121 -27.38 20.46 6.94
CA LYS A 121 -27.38 21.79 6.33
C LYS A 121 -27.15 22.84 7.42
N THR A 122 -26.17 23.70 7.23
CA THR A 122 -26.22 25.08 7.75
C THR A 122 -25.90 26.05 6.62
N ARG A 123 -26.95 26.76 6.21
CA ARG A 123 -26.95 27.94 5.35
C ARG A 123 -26.50 29.17 6.15
N SER A 124 -25.82 30.09 5.48
CA SER A 124 -25.84 31.55 5.66
C SER A 124 -24.47 32.07 5.22
N SER A 125 -24.26 33.13 4.45
CA SER A 125 -25.05 34.07 3.65
C SER A 125 -23.98 35.02 3.10
N LEU A 126 -24.09 35.54 1.88
CA LEU A 126 -23.67 36.90 1.51
C LEU A 126 -24.06 37.15 0.05
N GLU A 127 -24.87 38.19 -0.09
CA GLU A 127 -25.53 38.69 -1.29
C GLU A 127 -24.56 39.37 -2.26
N LEU A 128 -24.96 39.48 -3.54
CA LEU A 128 -24.75 40.68 -4.37
C LEU A 128 -25.75 40.67 -5.55
N ALA A 129 -26.29 41.85 -5.83
CA ALA A 129 -27.51 42.16 -6.56
C ALA A 129 -27.34 42.41 -8.08
N GLY A 130 -28.48 42.50 -8.79
CA GLY A 130 -28.67 43.07 -10.14
C GLY A 130 -29.50 42.14 -11.04
N ASP A 131 -30.85 42.14 -10.98
CA ASP A 131 -31.83 43.02 -11.66
C ASP A 131 -32.01 42.76 -13.18
N GLY A 132 -33.27 42.54 -13.62
CA GLY A 132 -33.65 42.40 -15.03
C GLY A 132 -34.74 41.36 -15.37
N ASN A 133 -36.00 41.72 -15.08
CA ASN A 133 -37.32 41.30 -15.61
C ASN A 133 -37.31 40.64 -17.04
N GLU A 134 -38.15 39.71 -17.49
CA GLU A 134 -39.61 39.51 -17.36
C GLU A 134 -40.03 38.14 -17.97
N SER A 135 -41.20 37.66 -17.55
CA SER A 135 -41.91 36.37 -17.70
C SER A 135 -42.16 35.75 -19.09
N ARG A 136 -42.19 34.40 -19.18
CA ARG A 136 -43.29 33.62 -19.81
C ARG A 136 -43.28 32.11 -19.47
N GLU A 137 -44.47 31.59 -19.20
CA GLU A 137 -44.85 30.23 -18.78
C GLU A 137 -44.74 29.11 -19.83
N GLU A 138 -44.57 27.89 -19.29
CA GLU A 138 -45.05 26.56 -19.75
C GLU A 138 -44.61 25.96 -21.10
N LYS A 139 -43.85 24.85 -21.03
CA LYS A 139 -44.41 23.50 -21.26
C LYS A 139 -43.37 22.38 -21.08
N GLU A 140 -43.78 21.41 -20.29
CA GLU A 140 -43.20 20.08 -20.16
C GLU A 140 -43.13 19.38 -21.53
N LYS A 141 -42.01 18.69 -21.77
CA LYS A 141 -42.00 17.41 -22.48
C LYS A 141 -40.75 16.62 -22.07
N GLU A 142 -41.03 15.50 -21.43
CA GLU A 142 -40.13 14.36 -21.31
C GLU A 142 -39.52 14.01 -22.66
N THR A 143 -38.20 13.90 -22.71
CA THR A 143 -37.53 12.91 -23.56
C THR A 143 -36.21 12.51 -22.90
N GLU A 144 -36.15 11.24 -22.54
CA GLU A 144 -34.99 10.35 -22.69
C GLU A 144 -33.82 10.51 -21.71
N SER A 145 -33.91 9.67 -20.68
CA SER A 145 -32.83 8.81 -20.18
C SER A 145 -31.46 9.01 -20.82
N ARG A 146 -30.55 9.64 -20.07
CA ARG A 146 -29.13 9.34 -20.21
C ARG A 146 -28.58 8.89 -18.86
N PRO A 147 -28.33 7.60 -18.63
CA PRO A 147 -27.40 7.22 -17.59
C PRO A 147 -26.00 7.52 -18.15
N LYS A 148 -25.57 8.79 -18.09
CA LYS A 148 -24.14 9.07 -18.23
C LYS A 148 -23.52 8.67 -16.92
N THR A 149 -23.05 7.44 -16.83
CA THR A 149 -21.95 7.08 -15.93
C THR A 149 -20.79 8.02 -16.30
N LYS A 150 -20.76 9.19 -15.64
CA LYS A 150 -19.59 10.05 -15.69
C LYS A 150 -18.47 9.17 -15.16
N SER A 151 -17.56 8.78 -16.03
CA SER A 151 -16.34 8.07 -15.65
C SER A 151 -15.75 8.81 -14.46
N ASN A 152 -15.56 8.12 -13.32
CA ASN A 152 -14.87 8.64 -12.14
C ASN A 152 -13.36 8.83 -12.40
N ASP A 153 -12.98 9.14 -13.65
CA ASP A 153 -11.62 9.38 -14.06
C ASP A 153 -11.22 10.79 -13.62
N PRO A 154 -10.28 10.92 -12.67
CA PRO A 154 -9.92 12.21 -12.07
C PRO A 154 -9.20 13.10 -13.08
N LEU A 155 -8.67 12.53 -14.18
CA LEU A 155 -8.10 13.33 -15.26
C LEU A 155 -9.13 14.25 -15.93
N ARG A 156 -10.40 13.87 -15.94
CA ARG A 156 -11.47 14.67 -16.56
C ARG A 156 -11.83 15.91 -15.76
N TRP A 157 -11.38 16.01 -14.51
CA TRP A 157 -11.54 17.24 -13.72
C TRP A 157 -10.75 18.41 -14.30
N PHE A 158 -9.70 18.13 -15.07
CA PHE A 158 -8.87 19.14 -15.72
C PHE A 158 -9.34 19.51 -17.15
N GLY A 159 -10.57 19.12 -17.52
CA GLY A 159 -11.19 19.44 -18.81
C GLY A 159 -11.28 18.26 -19.79
N ILE A 160 -11.82 18.54 -20.97
CA ILE A 160 -12.03 17.53 -22.02
C ILE A 160 -10.73 17.10 -22.70
N LEU A 161 -9.75 18.01 -22.82
CA LEU A 161 -8.48 17.76 -23.48
C LEU A 161 -7.37 17.59 -22.45
N VAL A 162 -7.11 16.35 -22.08
CA VAL A 162 -6.04 16.00 -21.14
C VAL A 162 -4.72 15.81 -21.89
N PRO A 163 -3.63 16.54 -21.56
CA PRO A 163 -2.33 16.34 -22.22
C PRO A 163 -1.80 14.91 -22.05
N PRO A 164 -1.10 14.35 -23.06
CA PRO A 164 -0.50 13.03 -22.95
C PRO A 164 0.44 12.88 -21.74
N ALA A 165 1.21 13.92 -21.42
CA ALA A 165 2.11 13.95 -20.28
C ALA A 165 1.37 13.83 -18.93
N LEU A 166 0.16 14.39 -18.81
CA LEU A 166 -0.66 14.24 -17.60
C LEU A 166 -1.18 12.81 -17.44
N ARG A 167 -1.53 12.14 -18.54
CA ARG A 167 -1.93 10.73 -18.53
C ARG A 167 -0.76 9.82 -18.16
N ALA A 168 0.43 10.10 -18.71
CA ALA A 168 1.66 9.39 -18.35
C ALA A 168 1.96 9.56 -16.85
N ALA A 169 1.86 10.78 -16.32
CA ALA A 169 2.04 11.04 -14.89
C ALA A 169 1.07 10.22 -14.03
N GLN A 170 -0.22 10.22 -14.36
CA GLN A 170 -1.21 9.40 -13.67
C GLN A 170 -0.87 7.91 -13.72
N GLY A 171 -0.44 7.41 -14.89
CA GLY A 171 -0.04 6.01 -15.05
C GLY A 171 1.13 5.60 -14.15
N HIS A 172 2.17 6.43 -14.08
CA HIS A 172 3.32 6.20 -13.20
C HIS A 172 2.94 6.21 -11.72
N PHE A 173 2.16 7.20 -11.27
CA PHE A 173 1.70 7.24 -9.88
C PHE A 173 0.75 6.10 -9.53
N ALA A 174 -0.16 5.74 -10.46
CA ALA A 174 -1.05 4.60 -10.26
C ALA A 174 -0.25 3.30 -10.11
N ARG A 175 0.78 3.07 -10.95
CA ARG A 175 1.64 1.89 -10.86
C ARG A 175 2.42 1.85 -9.54
N ALA A 176 2.96 2.98 -9.10
CA ALA A 176 3.66 3.08 -7.82
C ALA A 176 2.75 2.68 -6.64
N VAL A 177 1.51 3.18 -6.62
CA VAL A 177 0.53 2.87 -5.57
C VAL A 177 -0.01 1.44 -5.70
N ASP A 178 -0.17 0.92 -6.92
CA ASP A 178 -0.78 -0.39 -7.15
C ASP A 178 0.17 -1.56 -6.89
N ALA A 179 1.47 -1.38 -7.15
CA ALA A 179 2.48 -2.45 -7.07
C ALA A 179 3.56 -2.17 -6.02
N SER A 180 4.37 -1.12 -6.21
CA SER A 180 5.59 -0.93 -5.43
C SER A 180 5.33 -0.60 -3.95
N VAL A 181 4.32 0.23 -3.65
CA VAL A 181 4.01 0.60 -2.25
C VAL A 181 3.50 -0.62 -1.44
N PRO A 182 2.50 -1.39 -1.90
CA PRO A 182 2.06 -2.59 -1.17
C PRO A 182 3.16 -3.62 -0.97
N GLU A 183 3.97 -3.88 -1.99
CA GLU A 183 5.10 -4.80 -1.90
C GLU A 183 6.12 -4.35 -0.87
N MET A 184 6.53 -3.08 -0.91
CA MET A 184 7.48 -2.52 0.06
C MET A 184 6.96 -2.63 1.50
N VAL A 185 5.68 -2.33 1.74
CA VAL A 185 5.08 -2.44 3.08
C VAL A 185 5.02 -3.91 3.55
N ASN A 186 4.73 -4.85 2.65
CA ASN A 186 4.75 -6.28 2.98
C ASN A 186 6.17 -6.73 3.36
N ILE A 187 7.19 -6.32 2.61
CA ILE A 187 8.59 -6.65 2.92
C ILE A 187 9.00 -6.07 4.28
N ILE A 188 8.65 -4.80 4.56
CA ILE A 188 8.94 -4.18 5.87
C ILE A 188 8.33 -5.01 7.01
N ARG A 189 7.07 -5.45 6.86
CA ARG A 189 6.41 -6.30 7.86
C ARG A 189 7.11 -7.64 8.06
N GLU A 190 7.61 -8.24 6.99
CA GLU A 190 8.35 -9.50 7.05
C GLU A 190 9.70 -9.32 7.72
N ILE A 191 10.41 -8.22 7.43
CA ILE A 191 11.65 -7.83 8.12
C ILE A 191 11.40 -7.67 9.62
N GLU A 192 10.37 -6.91 10.02
CA GLU A 192 10.01 -6.73 11.43
C GLU A 192 9.73 -8.07 12.12
N SER A 193 9.03 -8.99 11.44
CA SER A 193 8.77 -10.35 11.94
C SER A 193 10.07 -11.12 12.17
N LEU A 194 10.96 -11.17 11.18
CA LEU A 194 12.23 -11.88 11.31
C LEU A 194 13.14 -11.28 12.38
N GLU A 195 13.16 -9.96 12.53
CA GLU A 195 13.93 -9.31 13.60
C GLU A 195 13.46 -9.78 14.99
N THR A 196 12.15 -9.92 15.20
CA THR A 196 11.62 -10.45 16.46
C THR A 196 12.02 -11.91 16.69
N GLU A 197 12.03 -12.71 15.63
CA GLU A 197 12.43 -14.12 15.68
C GLU A 197 13.92 -14.26 16.02
N ILE A 198 14.79 -13.53 15.31
CA ILE A 198 16.24 -13.47 15.57
C ILE A 198 16.51 -13.03 17.01
N GLN A 199 15.79 -12.01 17.50
CA GLN A 199 15.93 -11.58 18.90
C GLN A 199 15.51 -12.66 19.88
N SER A 200 14.49 -13.47 19.57
CA SER A 200 14.03 -14.56 20.42
C SER A 200 15.05 -15.71 20.48
N VAL A 201 15.58 -16.14 19.34
CA VAL A 201 16.63 -17.17 19.24
C VAL A 201 17.89 -16.73 19.97
N ARG A 202 18.32 -15.47 19.81
CA ARG A 202 19.48 -14.92 20.53
C ARG A 202 19.27 -14.86 22.04
N LYS A 203 18.05 -14.66 22.52
CA LYS A 203 17.73 -14.71 23.96
C LYS A 203 17.79 -16.14 24.47
N ALA A 204 17.23 -17.10 23.73
CA ALA A 204 17.27 -18.52 24.08
C ALA A 204 18.71 -19.08 24.11
N ALA A 205 19.56 -18.71 23.15
CA ALA A 205 20.95 -19.12 23.12
C ALA A 205 21.75 -18.60 24.34
N LYS A 206 21.43 -17.39 24.82
CA LYS A 206 22.06 -16.81 26.03
C LYS A 206 21.61 -17.46 27.34
N THR A 207 20.41 -18.06 27.37
CA THR A 207 19.92 -18.76 28.57
C THR A 207 20.44 -20.19 28.68
N THR A 208 20.88 -20.78 27.57
CA THR A 208 21.38 -22.16 27.50
C THR A 208 22.90 -22.25 27.68
N SER A 209 23.64 -21.16 27.42
CA SER A 209 25.08 -21.02 27.71
C SER A 209 25.36 -20.63 29.15
#